data_AF-A0A6B3CEW2-F1
#
_entry.id   AF-A0A6B3CEW2-F1
#
_cell.length_a   1.000
_cell.length_b   1.000
_cell.length_c   1.000
_cell.angle_alpha   90.00
_cell.angle_beta   90.00
_cell.angle_gamma   90.00
#
_symmetry.space_group_name_H-M   'P 1'
#
loop_
_entity.id
_entity.type
_entity.pdbx_description
1 polymer ?
#
loop_
_entity_poly.entity_id
_entity_poly.type
_entity_poly.pdbx_seq_one_letter_code
_entity_poly.pdbx_strand_id
1 'polypeptide(L)' 'EGAYGYTIGQRKGLRIGTPAPDGKPRYVLDISPVNNTVTVGPAEALDVDALRAIRPRWCGAAPTGPGTYTAQLRAHGG' A
#
# COMPACT_ATOMS: atom_id res chain seq x y z
N GLU A 1 0.30 -3.44 21.03
CA GLU A 1 -0.01 -3.57 19.58
C GLU A 1 1.26 -3.30 18.81
N GLY A 2 1.65 -4.23 17.92
CA GLY A 2 2.83 -4.06 17.06
C GLY A 2 2.44 -3.61 15.66
N ALA A 3 3.42 -3.18 14.87
CA ALA A 3 3.23 -2.65 13.52
C ALA A 3 2.51 -3.62 12.52
N TYR A 4 2.39 -4.91 12.86
CA TYR A 4 1.74 -5.95 12.04
C TYR A 4 0.22 -5.74 11.81
N GLY A 5 -0.46 -4.97 12.65
CA GLY A 5 -1.91 -4.76 12.54
C GLY A 5 -2.36 -3.76 11.47
N TYR A 6 -1.41 -3.14 10.76
CA TYR A 6 -1.69 -2.06 9.81
C TYR A 6 -1.60 -2.55 8.37
N THR A 7 -2.25 -1.82 7.46
CA THR A 7 -2.19 -2.05 6.01
C THR A 7 -1.83 -0.76 5.29
N ILE A 8 -1.00 -0.83 4.24
CA ILE A 8 -0.69 0.33 3.40
C ILE A 8 -1.98 0.96 2.84
N GLY A 9 -2.09 2.28 2.97
CA GLY A 9 -3.28 3.06 2.62
C GLY A 9 -4.39 3.04 3.68
N GLN A 10 -4.18 2.44 4.85
CA GLN A 10 -5.15 2.50 5.95
C GLN A 10 -5.26 3.92 6.49
N ARG A 11 -6.49 4.44 6.60
CA ARG A 11 -6.81 5.75 7.19
C ARG A 11 -7.43 5.65 8.59
N LYS A 12 -8.34 4.70 8.78
CA LYS A 12 -9.11 4.55 10.03
C LYS A 12 -8.32 3.75 11.05
N GLY A 13 -8.61 3.96 12.34
CA GLY A 13 -8.02 3.18 13.43
C GLY A 13 -6.56 3.53 13.77
N LEU A 14 -6.00 4.60 13.21
CA LEU A 14 -4.61 5.02 13.48
C LEU A 14 -4.42 5.69 14.86
N ARG A 15 -5.52 6.07 15.53
CA ARG A 15 -5.52 6.74 16.85
C ARG A 15 -4.52 7.92 16.97
N ILE A 16 -4.36 8.68 15.89
CA ILE A 16 -3.50 9.88 15.87
C ILE A 16 -4.21 10.95 16.70
N GLY A 17 -3.68 11.27 17.88
CA GLY A 17 -4.34 12.11 18.87
C GLY A 17 -4.53 13.57 18.42
N THR A 18 -3.47 14.19 17.91
CA THR A 18 -3.54 15.55 17.35
C THR A 18 -3.65 15.46 15.83
N PRO A 19 -4.64 16.12 15.20
CA PRO A 19 -4.69 16.23 13.75
C PRO A 19 -3.39 16.79 13.20
N ALA A 20 -3.06 16.41 11.97
CA ALA A 20 -1.96 17.03 11.26
C ALA A 20 -2.14 18.56 11.16
N PRO A 21 -1.05 19.34 11.06
CA PRO A 21 -1.15 20.81 10.94
C PRO A 21 -1.99 21.29 9.76
N ASP A 22 -2.05 20.48 8.69
CA ASP A 22 -2.85 20.72 7.49
C ASP A 22 -4.34 20.33 7.66
N GLY A 23 -4.72 19.72 8.78
CA GLY A 23 -6.07 19.20 9.05
C GLY A 23 -6.48 18.01 8.18
N LYS A 24 -5.61 17.52 7.30
CA LYS A 24 -5.93 16.47 6.33
C LYS A 24 -5.81 15.08 6.94
N PRO A 25 -6.55 14.08 6.41
CA PRO A 25 -6.39 12.69 6.82
C PRO A 25 -4.97 12.17 6.59
N ARG A 26 -4.53 11.26 7.46
CA ARG A 26 -3.28 10.52 7.31
C ARG A 26 -3.55 9.08 6.92
N TYR A 27 -2.63 8.54 6.14
CA TYR A 27 -2.66 7.18 5.61
C TYR A 27 -1.35 6.48 5.93
N VAL A 28 -1.40 5.18 6.17
CA VAL A 28 -0.20 4.35 6.35
C VAL A 28 0.58 4.28 5.03
N LEU A 29 1.81 4.79 5.02
CA LEU A 29 2.72 4.80 3.88
C LEU A 29 3.73 3.65 3.93
N ASP A 30 4.16 3.27 5.13
CA ASP A 30 5.14 2.21 5.34
C ASP A 30 4.95 1.55 6.71
N ILE A 31 5.36 0.29 6.81
CA ILE A 31 5.29 -0.52 8.02
C ILE A 31 6.65 -1.18 8.20
N SER A 32 7.30 -0.88 9.33
CA SER A 32 8.56 -1.52 9.69
C SER A 32 8.34 -2.40 10.93
N PRO A 33 8.18 -3.72 10.77
CA PRO A 33 7.98 -4.61 11.91
C PRO A 33 9.22 -4.71 12.80
N VAL A 34 10.42 -4.64 12.20
CA VAL A 34 11.70 -4.71 12.92
C VAL A 34 11.91 -3.50 13.84
N ASN A 35 11.48 -2.32 13.41
CA ASN A 35 11.57 -1.10 14.20
C ASN A 35 10.29 -0.85 15.02
N ASN A 36 9.27 -1.68 14.84
CA ASN A 36 7.92 -1.48 15.36
C ASN A 36 7.35 -0.07 15.05
N THR A 37 7.60 0.43 13.84
CA THR A 37 7.15 1.75 13.39
C THR A 37 6.15 1.66 12.24
N VAL A 38 5.26 2.64 12.19
CA VAL A 38 4.31 2.84 11.10
C VAL A 38 4.46 4.28 10.64
N THR A 39 4.87 4.46 9.38
CA THR A 39 5.00 5.77 8.77
C THR A 39 3.65 6.17 8.21
N VAL A 40 3.18 7.37 8.54
CA VAL A 40 1.91 7.91 8.05
C VAL A 40 2.11 9.26 7.36
N GLY A 41 1.33 9.54 6.33
CA GLY A 41 1.45 10.77 5.56
C GLY A 41 0.20 11.08 4.73
N PRO A 42 0.28 12.06 3.83
CA PRO A 42 -0.86 12.48 3.02
C PRO A 42 -1.15 11.47 1.89
N ALA A 43 -2.28 11.65 1.20
CA ALA A 43 -2.74 10.69 0.19
C ALA A 43 -1.81 10.64 -1.03
N GLU A 44 -1.31 11.78 -1.49
CA GLU A 44 -0.38 11.91 -2.62
C GLU A 44 0.95 11.15 -2.41
N ALA A 45 1.30 10.83 -1.17
CA ALA A 45 2.49 10.03 -0.88
C ALA A 45 2.25 8.51 -1.04
N LEU A 46 1.01 8.08 -1.35
CA LEU A 46 0.69 6.70 -1.69
C LEU A 46 0.82 6.40 -3.19
N ASP A 47 1.13 7.40 -4.02
CA ASP A 47 1.22 7.22 -5.46
C ASP A 47 2.37 6.27 -5.83
N VAL A 48 2.10 5.36 -6.78
CA VAL A 48 3.03 4.34 -7.25
C VAL A 48 3.00 4.29 -8.78
N ASP A 49 4.16 4.46 -9.41
CA ASP A 49 4.27 4.49 -10.88
C ASP A 49 4.41 3.10 -11.51
N ALA A 50 4.93 2.13 -10.76
CA ALA A 50 5.23 0.81 -11.28
C ALA A 50 5.21 -0.28 -10.21
N LEU A 51 4.95 -1.51 -10.65
CA LEU A 51 4.93 -2.69 -9.82
C LEU A 51 5.81 -3.78 -10.43
N ARG A 52 6.49 -4.54 -9.58
CA ARG A 52 7.27 -5.72 -9.98
C ARG A 52 6.75 -6.96 -9.28
N ALA A 53 6.25 -7.92 -10.07
CA ALA A 53 5.92 -9.25 -9.57
C ALA A 53 7.19 -10.10 -9.46
N ILE A 54 7.38 -10.80 -8.34
CA ILE A 54 8.59 -11.62 -8.10
C ILE A 54 8.35 -13.11 -8.42
N ARG A 55 7.11 -13.59 -8.35
CA ARG A 55 6.74 -14.99 -8.66
C ARG A 55 5.33 -15.04 -9.28
N PRO A 56 5.14 -14.49 -10.50
CA PRO A 56 3.83 -14.52 -11.15
C PRO A 56 3.42 -15.97 -11.47
N ARG A 57 2.12 -16.25 -11.37
CA ARG A 57 1.52 -17.53 -11.76
C ARG A 57 0.60 -17.30 -12.94
N TRP A 58 0.68 -18.19 -13.93
CA TRP A 58 -0.05 -18.08 -15.19
C TRP A 58 -1.03 -19.24 -15.34
N CYS A 59 -2.21 -18.94 -15.88
CA CYS A 59 -3.19 -19.95 -16.29
C CYS A 59 -2.81 -20.49 -17.68
N GLY A 60 -1.65 -21.16 -17.77
CA GLY A 60 -1.09 -21.66 -19.03
C GLY A 60 0.38 -21.26 -19.22
N ALA A 61 0.82 -21.23 -20.48
CA ALA A 61 2.17 -20.80 -20.82
C ALA A 61 2.41 -19.33 -20.42
N ALA A 62 3.57 -19.06 -19.83
CA ALA A 62 3.96 -17.69 -19.51
C ALA A 62 4.18 -16.87 -20.80
N PRO A 63 3.79 -15.58 -20.82
CA PRO A 63 4.12 -14.70 -21.93
C PRO A 63 5.64 -14.61 -22.15
N THR A 64 6.05 -14.57 -23.41
CA THR A 64 7.44 -14.33 -23.79
C THR A 64 7.58 -12.90 -24.29
N GLY A 65 8.28 -12.06 -23.52
CA GLY A 65 8.51 -10.66 -23.85
C GLY A 65 7.46 -9.68 -23.31
N PRO A 66 7.60 -8.38 -23.67
CA PRO A 66 6.69 -7.33 -23.22
C PRO A 66 5.28 -7.49 -23.81
N GLY A 67 4.28 -7.07 -23.04
CA GLY A 67 2.89 -7.01 -23.49
C GLY A 67 2.11 -5.97 -22.69
N THR A 68 0.95 -5.59 -23.22
CA THR A 68 0.02 -4.67 -22.55
C THR A 68 -1.08 -5.47 -21.86
N TYR A 69 -1.27 -5.23 -20.57
CA TYR A 69 -2.22 -5.95 -19.73
C TYR A 69 -2.94 -4.96 -18.80
N THR A 70 -4.07 -5.40 -18.27
CA THR A 70 -4.71 -4.76 -17.11
C THR A 70 -4.39 -5.54 -15.85
N ALA A 71 -4.28 -4.84 -14.71
CA ALA A 71 -4.00 -5.46 -13.41
C ALA A 71 -5.03 -4.99 -12.37
N GLN A 72 -5.47 -5.91 -11.51
CA GLN A 72 -6.29 -5.60 -10.35
C GLN A 72 -5.43 -5.70 -9.08
N LEU A 73 -5.30 -4.58 -8.37
CA LEU A 73 -4.45 -4.45 -7.17
C LEU A 73 -5.16 -4.84 -5.87
N ARG A 74 -6.49 -4.85 -5.87
CA ARG A 74 -7.34 -5.27 -4.75
C ARG A 74 -8.60 -5.92 -5.29
N ALA A 75 -8.97 -7.08 -4.74
CA ALA A 75 -10.13 -7.85 -5.16
C ALA A 75 -11.45 -7.04 -5.16
N HIS A 76 -11.53 -6.01 -4.32
CA HIS A 76 -12.73 -5.16 -4.17
C HIS A 76 -12.39 -3.66 -4.16
N GLY A 77 -11.24 -3.26 -4.72
CA GLY A 77 -10.77 -1.87 -4.69
C GLY A 77 -11.41 -0.98 -5.75
N GLY A 78 -12.74 -0.99 -5.83
CA GLY A 78 -13.51 -0.02 -6.61
C GLY A 78 -13.58 1.34 -5.91
#